data_AF-A0A834HN52-F1
#
_entry.id   AF-A0A834HN52-F1
#
_cell.length_a   1.000
_cell.length_b   1.000
_cell.length_c   1.000
_cell.angle_alpha   90.00
_cell.angle_beta   90.00
_cell.angle_gamma   90.00
#
_symmetry.space_group_name_H-M   'P 1'
#
loop_
_entity.id
_entity.type
_entity.pdbx_description
1 polymer ?
#
loop_
_entity_poly.entity_id
_entity_poly.type
_entity_poly.pdbx_seq_one_letter_code
_entity_poly.pdbx_strand_id
1 'polypeptide(L)'
;MTSTFEEEPGATRESVLIPTDALENFDQMSSSLDEIKSGNKTPSTEDSNLINSNDNFEDASDIQENGSTTEYDLGNSTEWTLKKKHIFVLSSAGKPIYSRYGNEDKLAWLFGVMQALVSNIQSMDDTLKSIHAGDTLFVFMNKKPLILVAVSKTGESVTQLTMQLNYVFNQITSMLTLTRLNKIYEHRQNYDLRRLLAGGERLIDHLLDFCETEPAFVLSAVQCLPLASSVRDSISSAIIGACSKIKNLVFAILLGNNRLITLVRMKKYCLHPADLHLIFNLVQSTESLKYSQHHWTPFCLPRFDASGFLYAHVSYLADDCQACLLLLTVERDVCDILSEAKQKIVEKLRRSNCLEPINESLATADETAFNLGFPELRHYLYKCKSTAQFYQPGLAPPYTKDIVKLVELYKRA
;
A
#
# COMPACT_ATOMS: atom_id res chain seq x y z
N MET A 1 22.86 29.20 -16.69
CA MET A 1 23.06 27.89 -17.34
C MET A 1 21.72 27.17 -17.28
N THR A 2 21.14 27.00 -18.45
CA THR A 2 19.78 26.52 -18.73
C THR A 2 19.61 25.08 -18.29
N SER A 3 18.73 24.83 -17.32
CA SER A 3 18.25 23.50 -16.95
C SER A 3 17.37 22.95 -18.07
N THR A 4 17.90 22.01 -18.84
CA THR A 4 17.16 21.26 -19.85
C THR A 4 16.17 20.33 -19.16
N PHE A 5 14.89 20.70 -19.23
CA PHE A 5 13.77 19.80 -18.99
C PHE A 5 13.41 19.16 -20.33
N GLU A 6 13.71 17.88 -20.48
CA GLU A 6 13.19 17.05 -21.59
C GLU A 6 11.81 16.50 -21.17
N GLU A 7 10.81 16.77 -22.00
CA GLU A 7 9.48 16.12 -22.00
C GLU A 7 9.59 14.83 -22.83
N GLU A 8 9.09 13.69 -22.35
CA GLU A 8 9.13 12.43 -23.13
C GLU A 8 7.93 11.49 -22.93
N PRO A 9 7.57 10.71 -23.98
CA PRO A 9 6.30 10.01 -24.11
C PRO A 9 6.38 8.51 -23.78
N GLY A 10 5.42 8.02 -23.00
CA GLY A 10 4.82 6.68 -23.17
C GLY A 10 5.58 5.40 -22.79
N ALA A 11 6.91 5.35 -22.83
CA ALA A 11 7.69 4.20 -22.36
C ALA A 11 9.17 4.57 -22.24
N THR A 12 9.63 4.91 -21.04
CA THR A 12 11.04 5.19 -20.78
C THR A 12 11.92 3.93 -20.90
N ARG A 13 13.20 4.12 -21.27
CA ARG A 13 14.26 3.14 -20.97
C ARG A 13 14.58 3.09 -19.47
N GLU A 14 14.35 4.19 -18.75
CA GLU A 14 14.52 4.31 -17.30
C GLU A 14 13.17 4.31 -16.57
N SER A 15 12.88 3.24 -15.85
CA SER A 15 11.60 3.10 -15.15
C SER A 15 11.41 4.12 -14.03
N VAL A 16 10.21 4.69 -13.95
CA VAL A 16 9.76 5.54 -12.83
C VAL A 16 9.54 4.68 -11.57
N LEU A 17 9.22 3.41 -11.77
CA LEU A 17 9.07 2.40 -10.73
C LEU A 17 10.33 1.56 -10.61
N ILE A 18 10.58 0.99 -9.45
CA ILE A 18 11.65 0.00 -9.31
C ILE A 18 11.13 -1.33 -9.89
N PRO A 19 11.70 -1.83 -11.00
CA PRO A 19 11.33 -3.13 -11.53
C PRO A 19 11.88 -4.20 -10.59
N THR A 20 10.97 -4.98 -10.02
CA THR A 20 11.30 -6.11 -9.16
C THR A 20 10.66 -7.37 -9.75
N ASP A 21 11.39 -8.48 -9.70
CA ASP A 21 10.76 -9.78 -9.87
C ASP A 21 9.84 -10.04 -8.68
N ALA A 22 8.66 -10.61 -8.94
CA ALA A 22 7.54 -10.50 -8.01
C ALA A 22 7.74 -11.17 -6.63
N LEU A 23 8.85 -11.87 -6.45
CA LEU A 23 9.10 -12.75 -5.31
C LEU A 23 10.40 -12.45 -4.55
N GLU A 24 11.17 -11.40 -4.90
CA GLU A 24 12.47 -11.12 -4.23
C GLU A 24 12.62 -9.68 -3.69
N ASN A 25 13.32 -9.59 -2.55
CA ASN A 25 13.80 -8.40 -1.86
C ASN A 25 12.76 -7.46 -1.24
N PHE A 26 11.88 -7.92 -0.34
CA PHE A 26 10.92 -7.08 0.40
C PHE A 26 11.53 -6.16 1.49
N ASP A 27 12.82 -6.29 1.80
CA ASP A 27 13.46 -5.55 2.91
C ASP A 27 14.36 -4.37 2.49
N GLN A 28 14.68 -4.24 1.20
CA GLN A 28 15.51 -3.13 0.69
C GLN A 28 14.72 -1.83 0.55
N MET A 29 15.21 -0.76 1.19
CA MET A 29 14.69 0.59 1.01
C MET A 29 15.35 1.26 -0.19
N SER A 30 14.58 2.07 -0.94
CA SER A 30 15.07 2.76 -2.13
C SER A 30 15.63 4.16 -1.85
N SER A 31 15.46 4.69 -0.64
CA SER A 31 15.90 6.04 -0.28
C SER A 31 16.06 6.23 1.24
N SER A 32 16.53 7.42 1.63
CA SER A 32 16.53 7.93 3.01
C SER A 32 15.97 9.35 3.03
N LEU A 33 14.95 9.59 3.85
CA LEU A 33 14.28 10.88 4.03
C LEU A 33 15.21 11.95 4.62
N ASP A 34 16.24 11.54 5.36
CA ASP A 34 17.21 12.46 5.97
C ASP A 34 18.10 13.13 4.92
N GLU A 35 18.35 12.47 3.77
CA GLU A 35 19.04 13.08 2.64
C GLU A 35 18.19 14.20 1.99
N ILE A 36 16.86 14.03 1.95
CA ILE A 36 15.94 15.03 1.39
C ILE A 36 15.93 16.29 2.25
N LYS A 37 15.89 16.11 3.58
CA LYS A 37 15.86 17.21 4.55
C LYS A 37 17.19 17.96 4.64
N SER A 38 18.32 17.29 4.41
CA SER A 38 19.65 17.88 4.50
C SER A 38 20.10 18.56 3.21
N GLY A 39 19.71 18.07 2.03
CA GLY A 39 20.13 18.60 0.73
C GLY A 39 19.61 20.02 0.39
N ASN A 40 18.64 20.54 1.14
CA ASN A 40 18.00 21.84 0.88
C ASN A 40 18.30 22.94 1.91
N LYS A 41 19.33 22.78 2.77
CA LYS A 41 19.77 23.83 3.71
C LYS A 41 20.83 24.76 3.09
N THR A 42 20.55 26.06 2.99
CA THR A 42 21.57 27.13 2.91
C THR A 42 22.24 27.34 4.28
N PRO A 43 23.52 27.74 4.36
CA PRO A 43 24.24 27.74 5.61
C PRO A 43 23.81 28.94 6.47
N SER A 44 23.13 28.65 7.57
CA SER A 44 23.16 29.50 8.75
C SER A 44 23.36 28.62 9.98
N THR A 45 24.36 29.05 10.73
CA THR A 45 24.94 28.61 12.00
C THR A 45 24.06 27.79 12.93
N GLU A 46 24.67 26.71 13.41
CA GLU A 46 24.50 26.06 14.73
C GLU A 46 23.11 26.07 15.35
N ASP A 47 22.46 24.91 15.30
CA ASP A 47 21.65 24.41 16.41
C ASP A 47 21.75 22.88 16.44
N SER A 48 22.79 22.40 17.11
CA SER A 48 22.82 21.07 17.70
C SER A 48 21.88 21.08 18.90
N ASN A 49 20.63 20.62 18.73
CA ASN A 49 19.77 20.03 19.77
C ASN A 49 18.33 19.85 19.27
N LEU A 50 18.02 18.76 18.57
CA LEU A 50 16.65 18.27 18.40
C LEU A 50 16.61 16.74 18.42
N ILE A 51 16.96 16.17 19.57
CA ILE A 51 16.39 14.90 20.06
C ILE A 51 15.71 15.24 21.38
N ASN A 52 14.55 15.88 21.28
CA ASN A 52 13.56 15.95 22.36
C ASN A 52 12.23 16.37 21.74
N SER A 53 11.74 15.54 20.82
CA SER A 53 10.31 15.48 20.60
C SER A 53 9.74 14.69 21.77
N ASN A 54 9.27 15.39 22.80
CA ASN A 54 8.23 14.86 23.67
C ASN A 54 7.01 14.61 22.80
N ASP A 55 6.99 13.49 22.07
CA ASP A 55 5.74 12.86 21.66
C ASP A 55 5.12 12.36 22.97
N ASN A 56 4.39 13.26 23.63
CA ASN A 56 3.48 12.88 24.69
C ASN A 56 2.59 11.79 24.10
N PHE A 57 2.78 10.57 24.59
CA PHE A 57 1.80 9.50 24.45
C PHE A 57 0.54 10.00 25.16
N GLU A 58 -0.35 10.67 24.43
CA GLU A 58 -1.69 10.91 24.90
C GLU A 58 -2.34 9.54 25.08
N ASP A 59 -2.40 9.10 26.33
CA ASP A 59 -3.21 7.96 26.75
C ASP A 59 -4.65 8.28 26.34
N ALA A 60 -5.16 7.54 25.35
CA ALA A 60 -6.59 7.45 25.13
C ALA A 60 -7.20 6.92 26.43
N SER A 61 -8.03 7.74 27.07
CA SER A 61 -8.69 7.45 28.34
C SER A 61 -9.52 6.18 28.24
N ASP A 62 -9.41 5.32 29.27
CA ASP A 62 -10.19 4.09 29.42
C ASP A 62 -11.70 4.40 29.37
N ILE A 63 -12.33 4.12 28.23
CA ILE A 63 -13.78 3.93 28.17
C ILE A 63 -14.02 2.45 28.43
N GLN A 64 -14.34 2.10 29.68
CA GLN A 64 -14.91 0.80 30.01
C GLN A 64 -16.33 0.72 29.43
N GLU A 65 -16.48 0.16 28.24
CA GLU A 65 -17.77 -0.39 27.84
C GLU A 65 -18.01 -1.68 28.63
N ASN A 66 -18.84 -1.57 29.66
CA ASN A 66 -19.45 -2.71 30.34
C ASN A 66 -20.48 -3.37 29.39
N GLY A 67 -20.00 -4.13 28.42
CA GLY A 67 -20.78 -5.05 27.62
C GLY A 67 -20.74 -6.46 28.24
N SER A 68 -21.89 -6.96 28.68
CA SER A 68 -22.07 -8.33 29.19
C SER A 68 -21.49 -9.37 28.23
N THR A 69 -20.37 -9.99 28.62
CA THR A 69 -19.63 -10.94 27.80
C THR A 69 -20.27 -12.32 27.92
N THR A 70 -21.18 -12.64 27.01
CA THR A 70 -21.50 -14.05 26.72
C THR A 70 -20.28 -14.68 26.05
N GLU A 71 -19.61 -15.59 26.76
CA GLU A 71 -18.54 -16.47 26.24
C GLU A 71 -19.08 -17.35 25.11
N TYR A 72 -19.17 -16.78 23.90
CA TYR A 72 -19.34 -17.57 22.69
C TYR A 72 -17.97 -18.16 22.33
N ASP A 73 -17.84 -19.46 22.55
CA ASP A 73 -16.70 -20.29 22.19
C ASP A 73 -16.48 -20.27 20.66
N LEU A 74 -15.63 -19.35 20.19
CA LEU A 74 -15.41 -19.08 18.78
C LEU A 74 -14.78 -20.28 18.04
N GLY A 75 -14.09 -21.17 18.78
CA GLY A 75 -13.58 -22.44 18.25
C GLY A 75 -14.66 -23.37 17.70
N ASN A 76 -15.91 -23.17 18.11
CA ASN A 76 -17.09 -23.90 17.65
C ASN A 76 -17.96 -23.10 16.64
N SER A 77 -17.56 -21.88 16.26
CA SER A 77 -18.25 -21.18 15.18
C SER A 77 -17.91 -21.84 13.85
N THR A 78 -18.89 -22.58 13.30
CA THR A 78 -18.80 -23.19 11.98
C THR A 78 -18.42 -22.18 10.90
N GLU A 79 -18.82 -20.91 11.05
CA GLU A 79 -18.51 -19.88 10.06
C GLU A 79 -17.02 -19.51 10.02
N TRP A 80 -16.36 -19.43 11.18
CA TRP A 80 -14.94 -19.08 11.26
C TRP A 80 -14.07 -20.20 10.68
N THR A 81 -14.36 -21.45 11.03
CA THR A 81 -13.61 -22.63 10.56
C THR A 81 -13.81 -22.94 9.06
N LEU A 82 -14.90 -22.44 8.47
CA LEU A 82 -15.18 -22.56 7.03
C LEU A 82 -14.37 -21.57 6.18
N LYS A 83 -13.76 -20.54 6.78
CA LYS A 83 -12.91 -19.60 6.03
C LYS A 83 -11.70 -20.37 5.47
N LYS A 84 -11.43 -20.18 4.17
CA LYS A 84 -10.34 -20.89 3.48
C LYS A 84 -8.95 -20.33 3.80
N LYS A 85 -8.88 -19.14 4.39
CA LYS A 85 -7.62 -18.46 4.69
C LYS A 85 -7.78 -17.58 5.92
N HIS A 86 -6.82 -17.65 6.83
CA HIS A 86 -6.70 -16.74 7.96
C HIS A 86 -5.33 -16.07 7.94
N ILE A 87 -5.29 -14.83 8.38
CA ILE A 87 -4.07 -14.06 8.59
C ILE A 87 -4.09 -13.55 10.03
N PHE A 88 -2.97 -13.75 10.72
CA PHE A 88 -2.79 -13.36 12.11
C PHE A 88 -1.51 -12.53 12.23
N VAL A 89 -1.57 -11.50 13.09
CA VAL A 89 -0.39 -10.73 13.50
C VAL A 89 -0.34 -10.72 15.02
N LEU A 90 0.84 -11.00 15.55
CA LEU A 90 1.11 -10.98 16.98
C LEU A 90 2.48 -10.38 17.27
N SER A 91 2.65 -9.90 18.49
CA SER A 91 3.96 -9.46 18.96
C SER A 91 4.87 -10.66 19.24
N SER A 92 6.18 -10.44 19.31
CA SER A 92 7.14 -11.46 19.77
C SER A 92 6.83 -12.01 21.17
N ALA A 93 6.08 -11.25 21.99
CA ALA A 93 5.62 -11.66 23.31
C ALA A 93 4.32 -12.50 23.28
N GLY A 94 3.75 -12.75 22.10
CA GLY A 94 2.53 -13.55 21.94
C GLY A 94 1.23 -12.76 22.01
N LYS A 95 1.29 -11.43 22.10
CA LYS A 95 0.08 -10.61 22.19
C LYS A 95 -0.63 -10.53 20.83
N PRO A 96 -1.95 -10.75 20.76
CA PRO A 96 -2.75 -10.53 19.56
C PRO A 96 -2.66 -9.07 19.09
N ILE A 97 -2.44 -8.86 17.79
CA ILE A 97 -2.42 -7.52 17.17
C ILE A 97 -3.50 -7.41 16.10
N TYR A 98 -3.70 -8.45 15.30
CA TYR A 98 -4.73 -8.46 14.25
C TYR A 98 -5.11 -9.90 13.90
N SER A 99 -6.40 -10.10 13.61
CA SER A 99 -6.93 -11.31 12.98
C SER A 99 -7.88 -10.94 11.85
N ARG A 100 -7.68 -11.47 10.63
CA ARG A 100 -8.58 -11.19 9.48
C ARG A 100 -10.04 -11.57 9.78
N TYR A 101 -10.25 -12.62 10.57
CA TYR A 101 -11.58 -13.07 10.96
C TYR A 101 -11.62 -13.44 12.44
N GLY A 102 -12.75 -13.15 13.09
CA GLY A 102 -12.92 -13.38 14.52
C GLY A 102 -12.27 -12.28 15.37
N ASN A 103 -12.57 -12.31 16.66
CA ASN A 103 -12.06 -11.31 17.61
C ASN A 103 -10.73 -11.78 18.23
N GLU A 104 -9.76 -10.88 18.31
CA GLU A 104 -8.41 -11.13 18.78
C GLU A 104 -8.37 -11.62 20.24
N ASP A 105 -9.20 -11.07 21.12
CA ASP A 105 -9.23 -11.45 22.53
C ASP A 105 -9.77 -12.87 22.71
N LYS A 106 -10.81 -13.24 21.93
CA LYS A 106 -11.33 -14.62 21.92
C LYS A 106 -10.33 -15.63 21.35
N LEU A 107 -9.43 -15.19 20.48
CA LEU A 107 -8.42 -16.01 19.84
C LEU A 107 -7.08 -16.00 20.58
N ALA A 108 -6.96 -15.33 21.73
CA ALA A 108 -5.70 -15.16 22.47
C ALA A 108 -4.96 -16.49 22.74
N TRP A 109 -5.70 -17.57 23.02
CA TRP A 109 -5.11 -18.90 23.20
C TRP A 109 -4.35 -19.40 21.95
N LEU A 110 -4.88 -19.12 20.76
CA LEU A 110 -4.29 -19.53 19.48
C LEU A 110 -3.01 -18.75 19.20
N PHE A 111 -3.00 -17.44 19.50
CA PHE A 111 -1.81 -16.61 19.40
C PHE A 111 -0.69 -17.10 20.34
N GLY A 112 -1.04 -17.54 21.55
CA GLY A 112 -0.10 -18.18 22.47
C GLY A 112 0.53 -19.45 21.90
N VAL A 113 -0.26 -20.31 21.25
CA VAL A 113 0.24 -21.52 20.57
C VAL A 113 1.18 -21.16 19.42
N MET A 114 0.82 -20.18 18.58
CA MET A 114 1.69 -19.74 17.46
C MET A 114 3.03 -19.20 17.97
N GLN A 115 3.02 -18.41 19.04
CA GLN A 115 4.24 -17.89 19.65
C GLN A 115 5.10 -19.02 20.25
N ALA A 116 4.48 -20.02 20.91
CA ALA A 116 5.18 -21.16 21.48
C ALA A 116 5.89 -21.99 20.39
N LEU A 117 5.23 -22.20 19.24
CA LEU A 117 5.84 -22.87 18.09
C LEU A 117 7.06 -22.11 17.56
N VAL A 118 6.92 -20.80 17.35
CA VAL A 118 8.01 -19.96 16.83
C VAL A 118 9.17 -19.90 17.82
N SER A 119 8.90 -19.69 19.12
CA SER A 119 9.94 -19.57 20.15
C SER A 119 10.70 -20.87 20.39
N ASN A 120 10.03 -22.03 20.30
CA ASN A 120 10.70 -23.33 20.43
C ASN A 120 11.75 -23.52 19.31
N ILE A 121 11.37 -23.26 18.06
CA ILE A 121 12.30 -23.36 16.92
C ILE A 121 13.43 -22.32 17.00
N GLN A 122 13.14 -21.09 17.44
CA GLN A 122 14.15 -20.06 17.65
C GLN A 122 15.17 -20.44 18.73
N SER A 123 14.77 -21.19 19.75
CA SER A 123 15.71 -21.65 20.78
C SER A 123 16.75 -22.65 20.25
N MET A 124 16.49 -23.24 19.08
CA MET A 124 17.38 -24.13 18.35
C MET A 124 18.22 -23.38 17.28
N ASP A 125 18.24 -22.05 17.31
CA ASP A 125 18.90 -21.19 16.31
C ASP A 125 18.39 -21.39 14.87
N ASP A 126 17.12 -21.77 14.73
CA ASP A 126 16.44 -21.94 13.44
C ASP A 126 15.19 -21.05 13.36
N THR A 127 14.61 -20.93 12.16
CA THR A 127 13.41 -20.12 11.90
C THR A 127 12.30 -20.96 11.29
N LEU A 128 11.16 -21.02 11.98
CA LEU A 128 9.95 -21.65 11.45
C LEU A 128 9.44 -20.87 10.24
N LYS A 129 9.46 -21.49 9.06
CA LYS A 129 8.95 -20.90 7.80
C LYS A 129 7.56 -21.39 7.44
N SER A 130 7.32 -22.69 7.50
CA SER A 130 6.02 -23.26 7.15
C SER A 130 5.77 -24.63 7.76
N ILE A 131 4.49 -24.95 8.00
CA ILE A 131 4.03 -26.29 8.41
C ILE A 131 3.00 -26.76 7.37
N HIS A 132 3.12 -28.00 6.91
CA HIS A 132 2.23 -28.60 5.92
C HIS A 132 1.42 -29.69 6.60
N ALA A 133 0.10 -29.53 6.67
CA ALA A 133 -0.81 -30.47 7.32
C ALA A 133 -2.01 -30.78 6.42
N GLY A 134 -1.92 -31.87 5.65
CA GLY A 134 -2.96 -32.25 4.69
C GLY A 134 -3.15 -31.18 3.61
N ASP A 135 -4.37 -30.66 3.50
CA ASP A 135 -4.73 -29.57 2.57
C ASP A 135 -4.46 -28.16 3.15
N THR A 136 -3.95 -28.08 4.39
CA THR A 136 -3.76 -26.83 5.11
C THR A 136 -2.27 -26.49 5.19
N LEU A 137 -1.95 -25.28 4.74
CA LEU A 137 -0.61 -24.70 4.76
C LEU A 137 -0.54 -23.58 5.80
N PHE A 138 0.40 -23.70 6.72
CA PHE A 138 0.74 -22.66 7.69
C PHE A 138 2.05 -22.01 7.24
N VAL A 139 2.08 -20.69 7.13
CA VAL A 139 3.30 -19.93 6.78
C VAL A 139 3.55 -18.90 7.86
N PHE A 140 4.77 -18.89 8.38
CA PHE A 140 5.21 -18.02 9.44
C PHE A 140 6.23 -17.03 8.87
N MET A 141 6.10 -15.77 9.26
CA MET A 141 7.08 -14.73 8.98
C MET A 141 7.43 -14.00 10.26
N ASN A 142 8.69 -14.09 10.65
CA ASN A 142 9.21 -13.40 11.81
C ASN A 142 9.91 -12.11 11.39
N LYS A 143 9.23 -10.97 11.56
CA LYS A 143 9.78 -9.62 11.34
C LYS A 143 9.74 -8.85 12.65
N LYS A 144 10.76 -9.05 13.49
CA LYS A 144 10.85 -8.42 14.82
C LYS A 144 10.49 -6.92 14.73
N PRO A 145 9.59 -6.42 15.59
CA PRO A 145 9.03 -7.05 16.79
C PRO A 145 7.74 -7.89 16.57
N LEU A 146 7.39 -8.19 15.32
CA LEU A 146 6.14 -8.86 14.94
C LEU A 146 6.38 -10.27 14.40
N ILE A 147 5.42 -11.14 14.66
CA ILE A 147 5.27 -12.44 14.02
C ILE A 147 3.96 -12.36 13.21
N LEU A 148 4.02 -12.78 11.95
CA LEU A 148 2.88 -12.84 11.06
C LEU A 148 2.66 -14.29 10.64
N VAL A 149 1.41 -14.74 10.61
CA VAL A 149 1.06 -16.13 10.32
C VAL A 149 -0.08 -16.16 9.31
N ALA A 150 0.09 -16.92 8.23
CA ALA A 150 -0.99 -17.27 7.31
C ALA A 150 -1.36 -18.75 7.50
N VAL A 151 -2.65 -19.04 7.55
CA VAL A 151 -3.19 -20.41 7.54
C VAL A 151 -4.12 -20.52 6.34
N SER A 152 -3.82 -21.36 5.36
CA SER A 152 -4.52 -21.37 4.08
C SER A 152 -4.85 -22.77 3.56
N LYS A 153 -6.03 -22.89 2.94
CA LYS A 153 -6.54 -24.05 2.19
C LYS A 153 -6.81 -23.71 0.71
N THR A 154 -6.27 -22.60 0.21
CA THR A 154 -6.54 -22.08 -1.15
C THR A 154 -5.66 -22.71 -2.24
N GLY A 155 -4.63 -23.46 -1.84
CA GLY A 155 -3.62 -24.02 -2.75
C GLY A 155 -2.54 -23.02 -3.19
N GLU A 156 -2.44 -21.86 -2.51
CA GLU A 156 -1.35 -20.90 -2.71
C GLU A 156 -0.01 -21.46 -2.18
N SER A 157 1.09 -21.10 -2.83
CA SER A 157 2.43 -21.53 -2.42
C SER A 157 2.91 -20.79 -1.17
N VAL A 158 3.94 -21.34 -0.51
CA VAL A 158 4.59 -20.67 0.64
C VAL A 158 5.00 -19.25 0.26
N THR A 159 5.62 -19.06 -0.91
CA THR A 159 6.09 -17.74 -1.35
C THR A 159 4.95 -16.75 -1.59
N GLN A 160 3.79 -17.20 -2.12
CA GLN A 160 2.61 -16.35 -2.30
C GLN A 160 1.99 -15.89 -0.98
N LEU A 161 1.97 -16.78 0.01
CA LEU A 161 1.50 -16.43 1.35
C LEU A 161 2.52 -15.53 2.07
N THR A 162 3.82 -15.80 1.93
CA THR A 162 4.88 -14.91 2.41
C THR A 162 4.77 -13.51 1.79
N MET A 163 4.44 -13.39 0.51
CA MET A 163 4.18 -12.10 -0.14
C MET A 163 2.98 -11.38 0.51
N GLN A 164 1.84 -12.06 0.71
CA GLN A 164 0.66 -11.48 1.37
C GLN A 164 0.99 -10.99 2.79
N LEU A 165 1.70 -11.80 3.57
CA LEU A 165 2.13 -11.40 4.91
C LEU A 165 3.09 -10.20 4.86
N ASN A 166 3.94 -10.07 3.82
CA ASN A 166 4.80 -8.89 3.65
C ASN A 166 3.98 -7.63 3.38
N TYR A 167 2.92 -7.73 2.57
CA TYR A 167 1.99 -6.62 2.36
C TYR A 167 1.30 -6.19 3.65
N VAL A 168 0.87 -7.14 4.49
CA VAL A 168 0.29 -6.85 5.82
C VAL A 168 1.30 -6.14 6.72
N PHE A 169 2.55 -6.63 6.78
CA PHE A 169 3.61 -5.97 7.52
C PHE A 169 3.88 -4.54 7.01
N ASN A 170 3.91 -4.36 5.69
CA ASN A 170 4.12 -3.06 5.07
C ASN A 170 2.94 -2.11 5.34
N GLN A 171 1.70 -2.61 5.38
CA GLN A 171 0.53 -1.81 5.75
C GLN A 171 0.54 -1.37 7.21
N ILE A 172 1.00 -2.22 8.14
CA ILE A 172 1.23 -1.81 9.53
C ILE A 172 2.33 -0.74 9.59
N THR A 173 3.42 -0.96 8.86
CA THR A 173 4.55 -0.03 8.77
C THR A 173 4.14 1.30 8.14
N SER A 174 3.22 1.33 7.17
CA SER A 174 2.76 2.58 6.55
C SER A 174 1.98 3.47 7.53
N MET A 175 1.31 2.85 8.52
CA MET A 175 0.56 3.55 9.56
C MET A 175 1.43 4.01 10.73
N LEU A 176 2.47 3.24 11.10
CA LEU A 176 3.26 3.51 12.31
C LEU A 176 4.71 3.93 12.07
N THR A 177 5.30 3.64 10.91
CA THR A 177 6.75 3.55 10.65
C THR A 177 7.44 2.40 11.39
N LEU A 178 8.51 1.87 10.79
CA LEU A 178 9.35 0.83 11.38
C LEU A 178 10.10 1.36 12.60
N THR A 179 10.58 2.61 12.54
CA THR A 179 11.30 3.25 13.66
C THR A 179 10.42 3.35 14.89
N ARG A 180 9.17 3.83 14.75
CA ARG A 180 8.24 3.95 15.88
C ARG A 180 7.88 2.57 16.42
N LEU A 181 7.63 1.60 15.54
CA LEU A 181 7.32 0.22 15.92
C LEU A 181 8.47 -0.38 16.76
N ASN A 182 9.71 -0.26 16.31
CA ASN A 182 10.88 -0.75 17.06
C ASN A 182 11.03 -0.03 18.41
N LYS A 183 10.99 1.31 18.42
CA LYS A 183 11.10 2.11 19.65
C LYS A 183 10.06 1.71 20.69
N ILE A 184 8.81 1.48 20.29
CA ILE A 184 7.75 1.05 21.21
C ILE A 184 8.12 -0.25 21.91
N TYR A 185 8.56 -1.26 21.16
CA TYR A 185 8.87 -2.58 21.72
C TYR A 185 10.23 -2.64 22.42
N GLU A 186 11.17 -1.75 22.10
CA GLU A 186 12.42 -1.55 22.86
C GLU A 186 12.12 -1.02 24.28
N HIS A 187 11.21 -0.05 24.40
CA HIS A 187 10.87 0.56 25.70
C HIS A 187 9.81 -0.23 26.46
N ARG A 188 8.84 -0.82 25.76
CA ARG A 188 7.67 -1.53 26.31
C ARG A 188 7.42 -2.81 25.52
N GLN A 189 8.15 -3.87 25.83
CA GLN A 189 8.02 -5.18 25.16
C GLN A 189 6.58 -5.75 25.20
N ASN A 190 5.82 -5.41 26.23
CA ASN A 190 4.43 -5.86 26.43
C ASN A 190 3.39 -4.81 26.01
N TYR A 191 3.74 -3.83 25.18
CA TYR A 191 2.77 -2.85 24.69
C TYR A 191 1.67 -3.52 23.83
N ASP A 192 0.43 -3.03 23.94
CA ASP A 192 -0.68 -3.47 23.09
C ASP A 192 -0.77 -2.57 21.84
N LEU A 193 -0.25 -3.08 20.71
CA LEU A 193 -0.17 -2.31 19.47
C LEU A 193 -1.54 -1.98 18.88
N ARG A 194 -2.60 -2.72 19.25
CA ARG A 194 -3.97 -2.47 18.77
C ARG A 194 -4.42 -1.04 19.07
N ARG A 195 -3.97 -0.47 20.19
CA ARG A 195 -4.24 0.92 20.59
C ARG A 195 -3.81 1.94 19.53
N LEU A 196 -2.72 1.67 18.81
CA LEU A 196 -2.21 2.56 17.76
C LEU A 196 -2.73 2.21 16.37
N LEU A 197 -3.27 1.00 16.20
CA LEU A 197 -3.86 0.52 14.96
C LEU A 197 -5.38 0.63 14.92
N ALA A 198 -6.00 1.14 15.98
CA ALA A 198 -7.44 1.29 16.09
C ALA A 198 -8.02 2.04 14.88
N GLY A 199 -8.96 1.42 14.17
CA GLY A 199 -9.56 1.97 12.93
C GLY A 199 -8.69 1.84 11.68
N GLY A 200 -7.44 1.37 11.81
CA GLY A 200 -6.54 1.00 10.72
C GLY A 200 -6.73 -0.44 10.24
N GLU A 201 -7.42 -1.29 11.00
CA GLU A 201 -7.69 -2.69 10.63
C GLU A 201 -8.39 -2.80 9.27
N ARG A 202 -9.32 -1.88 8.98
CA ARG A 202 -10.01 -1.79 7.68
C ARG A 202 -9.06 -1.68 6.48
N LEU A 203 -7.90 -1.03 6.66
CA LEU A 203 -6.89 -0.94 5.60
C LEU A 203 -6.25 -2.30 5.35
N ILE A 204 -6.00 -3.08 6.41
CA ILE A 204 -5.45 -4.43 6.30
C ILE A 204 -6.49 -5.39 5.70
N ASP A 205 -7.74 -5.30 6.13
CA ASP A 205 -8.85 -6.10 5.60
C ASP A 205 -9.03 -5.86 4.09
N HIS A 206 -9.18 -4.59 3.70
CA HIS A 206 -9.31 -4.23 2.29
C HIS A 206 -8.06 -4.65 1.49
N LEU A 207 -6.85 -4.49 2.03
CA LEU A 207 -5.62 -4.92 1.35
C LEU A 207 -5.62 -6.42 1.06
N LEU A 208 -6.10 -7.23 2.00
CA LEU A 208 -6.17 -8.68 1.84
C LEU A 208 -7.22 -9.11 0.81
N ASP A 209 -8.38 -8.46 0.78
CA ASP A 209 -9.40 -8.67 -0.26
C ASP A 209 -8.89 -8.20 -1.64
N PHE A 210 -8.15 -7.10 -1.65
CA PHE A 210 -7.54 -6.52 -2.83
C PHE A 210 -6.45 -7.44 -3.42
N CYS A 211 -5.62 -8.07 -2.58
CA CYS A 211 -4.64 -9.10 -2.97
C CYS A 211 -5.27 -10.38 -3.57
N GLU A 212 -6.56 -10.63 -3.30
CA GLU A 212 -7.28 -11.80 -3.79
C GLU A 212 -7.97 -11.55 -5.14
N THR A 213 -8.25 -10.29 -5.45
CA THR A 213 -9.01 -9.88 -6.64
C THR A 213 -8.14 -9.26 -7.71
N GLU A 214 -6.98 -8.68 -7.36
CA GLU A 214 -6.10 -8.04 -8.34
C GLU A 214 -4.81 -8.83 -8.65
N PRO A 215 -4.44 -8.95 -9.93
CA PRO A 215 -3.17 -9.55 -10.33
C PRO A 215 -1.96 -8.66 -10.04
N ALA A 216 -2.16 -7.36 -9.78
CA ALA A 216 -1.10 -6.37 -9.52
C ALA A 216 -0.09 -6.84 -8.45
N PHE A 217 -0.61 -7.47 -7.39
CA PHE A 217 0.19 -7.99 -6.28
C PHE A 217 1.11 -9.13 -6.71
N VAL A 218 0.56 -10.14 -7.39
CA VAL A 218 1.31 -11.32 -7.86
C VAL A 218 2.30 -10.93 -8.95
N LEU A 219 1.99 -9.91 -9.74
CA LEU A 219 2.89 -9.39 -10.76
C LEU A 219 3.93 -8.41 -10.20
N SER A 220 3.79 -7.91 -8.97
CA SER A 220 4.55 -6.77 -8.44
C SER A 220 4.64 -5.64 -9.47
N ALA A 221 3.48 -5.25 -10.01
CA ALA A 221 3.37 -4.28 -11.10
C ALA A 221 2.07 -3.48 -10.98
N VAL A 222 2.03 -2.32 -11.62
CA VAL A 222 0.88 -1.39 -11.57
C VAL A 222 0.19 -1.31 -12.92
N GLN A 223 -1.15 -1.28 -12.91
CA GLN A 223 -1.94 -1.04 -14.12
C GLN A 223 -2.07 0.46 -14.39
N CYS A 224 -1.83 0.86 -15.64
CA CYS A 224 -1.98 2.25 -16.08
C CYS A 224 -3.33 2.47 -16.77
N LEU A 225 -3.95 3.64 -16.57
CA LEU A 225 -5.19 4.02 -17.25
C LEU A 225 -4.88 4.32 -18.73
N PRO A 226 -5.45 3.63 -19.74
CA PRO A 226 -5.11 3.86 -21.14
C PRO A 226 -5.37 5.30 -21.58
N LEU A 227 -4.33 6.02 -21.96
CA LEU A 227 -4.40 7.42 -22.42
C LEU A 227 -3.36 7.66 -23.51
N ALA A 228 -3.69 8.54 -24.45
CA ALA A 228 -2.75 9.01 -25.47
C ALA A 228 -1.53 9.66 -24.82
N SER A 229 -0.34 9.45 -25.39
CA SER A 229 0.89 9.96 -24.79
C SER A 229 0.87 11.48 -24.63
N SER A 230 0.44 12.21 -25.67
CA SER A 230 0.34 13.68 -25.64
C SER A 230 -0.52 14.20 -24.50
N VAL A 231 -1.59 13.46 -24.13
CA VAL A 231 -2.45 13.80 -23.00
C VAL A 231 -1.70 13.58 -21.69
N ARG A 232 -1.00 12.45 -21.52
CA ARG A 232 -0.19 12.21 -20.31
C ARG A 232 0.94 13.21 -20.15
N ASP A 233 1.58 13.59 -21.24
CA ASP A 233 2.66 14.58 -21.26
C ASP A 233 2.10 15.94 -20.81
N SER A 234 0.95 16.34 -21.35
CA SER A 234 0.24 17.56 -20.94
C SER A 234 -0.15 17.55 -19.46
N ILE A 235 -0.66 16.41 -18.94
CA ILE A 235 -1.00 16.26 -17.51
C ILE A 235 0.27 16.40 -16.66
N SER A 236 1.36 15.73 -17.05
CA SER A 236 2.62 15.75 -16.31
C SER A 236 3.23 17.16 -16.29
N SER A 237 3.24 17.86 -17.42
CA SER A 237 3.71 19.25 -17.52
C SER A 237 2.83 20.22 -16.71
N ALA A 238 1.52 19.99 -16.62
CA ALA A 238 0.62 20.76 -15.76
C ALA A 238 1.00 20.60 -14.26
N ILE A 239 1.23 19.36 -13.82
CA ILE A 239 1.65 19.03 -12.45
C ILE A 239 3.03 19.64 -12.16
N ILE A 240 4.03 19.38 -13.01
CA ILE A 240 5.39 19.93 -12.85
C ILE A 240 5.34 21.45 -12.77
N GLY A 241 4.62 22.11 -13.68
CA GLY A 241 4.55 23.56 -13.71
C GLY A 241 3.82 24.18 -12.52
N ALA A 242 2.95 23.44 -11.83
CA ALA A 242 2.26 23.91 -10.62
C ALA A 242 3.08 23.64 -9.34
N CYS A 243 3.83 22.55 -9.33
CA CYS A 243 4.56 22.08 -8.16
C CYS A 243 6.05 22.45 -8.15
N SER A 244 6.63 22.96 -9.25
CA SER A 244 8.08 23.20 -9.39
C SER A 244 8.70 24.13 -8.33
N LYS A 245 7.90 24.99 -7.71
CA LYS A 245 8.34 25.91 -6.66
C LYS A 245 8.17 25.36 -5.24
N ILE A 246 7.48 24.24 -5.09
CA ILE A 246 7.20 23.62 -3.78
C ILE A 246 8.44 22.81 -3.41
N LYS A 247 9.17 23.31 -2.42
CA LYS A 247 10.34 22.60 -1.90
C LYS A 247 9.87 21.27 -1.30
N ASN A 248 10.74 20.27 -1.37
CA ASN A 248 10.56 19.01 -0.63
C ASN A 248 9.32 18.18 -0.99
N LEU A 249 8.60 18.53 -2.07
CA LEU A 249 7.61 17.67 -2.68
C LEU A 249 8.32 16.53 -3.43
N VAL A 250 8.11 15.30 -2.97
CA VAL A 250 8.83 14.12 -3.45
C VAL A 250 8.09 13.48 -4.63
N PHE A 251 6.78 13.31 -4.48
CA PHE A 251 5.92 12.65 -5.46
C PHE A 251 4.61 13.41 -5.66
N ALA A 252 4.14 13.43 -6.91
CA ALA A 252 2.78 13.78 -7.27
C ALA A 252 2.20 12.64 -8.10
N ILE A 253 1.14 12.00 -7.58
CA ILE A 253 0.57 10.77 -8.13
C ILE A 253 -0.87 11.04 -8.50
N LEU A 254 -1.24 10.75 -9.74
CA LEU A 254 -2.61 10.88 -10.23
C LEU A 254 -3.17 9.49 -10.55
N LEU A 255 -4.29 9.16 -9.91
CA LEU A 255 -4.92 7.85 -9.93
C LEU A 255 -6.37 7.95 -10.40
N GLY A 256 -6.89 6.89 -11.00
CA GLY A 256 -8.32 6.78 -11.30
C GLY A 256 -8.73 5.32 -11.42
N ASN A 257 -9.81 4.92 -10.75
CA ASN A 257 -10.36 3.57 -10.74
C ASN A 257 -9.29 2.45 -10.62
N ASN A 258 -8.46 2.53 -9.58
CA ASN A 258 -7.35 1.59 -9.32
C ASN A 258 -6.23 1.57 -10.39
N ARG A 259 -6.13 2.61 -11.22
CA ARG A 259 -5.13 2.71 -12.28
C ARG A 259 -4.30 3.97 -12.15
N LEU A 260 -3.03 3.85 -12.50
CA LEU A 260 -2.10 4.97 -12.55
C LEU A 260 -2.34 5.80 -13.82
N ILE A 261 -2.61 7.10 -13.65
CA ILE A 261 -2.72 8.06 -14.74
C ILE A 261 -1.35 8.68 -15.04
N THR A 262 -0.70 9.23 -14.01
CA THR A 262 0.68 9.71 -14.10
C THR A 262 1.35 9.72 -12.73
N LEU A 263 2.69 9.66 -12.74
CA LEU A 263 3.56 9.77 -11.56
C LEU A 263 4.68 10.75 -11.87
N VAL A 264 4.64 11.91 -11.23
CA VAL A 264 5.70 12.91 -11.27
C VAL A 264 6.53 12.79 -9.99
N ARG A 265 7.86 12.80 -10.14
CA ARG A 265 8.80 12.60 -9.03
C ARG A 265 10.04 13.46 -9.19
N MET A 266 10.78 13.68 -8.11
CA MET A 266 12.16 14.15 -8.21
C MET A 266 13.02 13.04 -8.82
N LYS A 267 13.85 13.36 -9.82
CA LYS A 267 14.62 12.35 -10.61
C LYS A 267 15.43 11.36 -9.75
N LYS A 268 15.95 11.80 -8.60
CA LYS A 268 16.73 10.98 -7.67
C LYS A 268 15.92 9.85 -6.99
N TYR A 269 14.61 10.02 -6.85
CA TYR A 269 13.76 9.16 -6.01
C TYR A 269 12.83 8.34 -6.86
N CYS A 270 12.93 7.01 -6.80
CA CYS A 270 12.02 6.08 -7.46
C CYS A 270 11.05 5.47 -6.43
N LEU A 271 9.89 5.01 -6.90
CA LEU A 271 8.89 4.38 -6.04
C LEU A 271 8.77 2.89 -6.36
N HIS A 272 8.56 2.06 -5.33
CA HIS A 272 8.34 0.63 -5.53
C HIS A 272 6.85 0.33 -5.80
N PRO A 273 6.49 -0.61 -6.69
CA PRO A 273 5.09 -0.99 -6.95
C PRO A 273 4.31 -1.35 -5.67
N ALA A 274 4.95 -2.05 -4.74
CA ALA A 274 4.33 -2.39 -3.46
C ALA A 274 3.87 -1.16 -2.65
N ASP A 275 4.62 -0.05 -2.67
CA ASP A 275 4.21 1.19 -2.01
C ASP A 275 3.05 1.87 -2.74
N LEU A 276 3.01 1.78 -4.08
CA LEU A 276 1.85 2.23 -4.86
C LEU A 276 0.59 1.40 -4.53
N HIS A 277 0.72 0.10 -4.30
CA HIS A 277 -0.41 -0.73 -3.89
C HIS A 277 -0.97 -0.29 -2.53
N LEU A 278 -0.12 0.08 -1.57
CA LEU A 278 -0.57 0.64 -0.29
C LEU A 278 -1.29 1.99 -0.49
N ILE A 279 -0.83 2.80 -1.43
CA ILE A 279 -1.50 4.06 -1.79
C ILE A 279 -2.86 3.79 -2.44
N PHE A 280 -2.97 2.82 -3.34
CA PHE A 280 -4.24 2.44 -3.96
C PHE A 280 -5.22 1.95 -2.89
N ASN A 281 -4.73 1.10 -1.99
CA ASN A 281 -5.47 0.59 -0.85
C ASN A 281 -5.98 1.73 0.05
N LEU A 282 -5.14 2.73 0.35
CA LEU A 282 -5.54 3.91 1.13
C LEU A 282 -6.68 4.68 0.46
N VAL A 283 -6.57 4.95 -0.84
CA VAL A 283 -7.57 5.73 -1.59
C VAL A 283 -8.89 4.98 -1.70
N GLN A 284 -8.86 3.66 -1.93
CA GLN A 284 -10.06 2.83 -2.05
C GLN A 284 -10.75 2.60 -0.70
N SER A 285 -9.99 2.43 0.38
CA SER A 285 -10.52 2.16 1.72
C SER A 285 -11.08 3.39 2.43
N THR A 286 -10.80 4.60 1.93
CA THR A 286 -11.17 5.84 2.60
C THR A 286 -12.33 6.52 1.88
N GLU A 287 -13.56 6.10 2.20
CA GLU A 287 -14.77 6.64 1.59
C GLU A 287 -14.98 8.14 1.85
N SER A 288 -14.53 8.64 3.00
CA SER A 288 -14.65 10.06 3.36
C SER A 288 -13.93 10.98 2.37
N LEU A 289 -12.92 10.49 1.63
CA LEU A 289 -12.24 11.23 0.58
C LEU A 289 -13.19 11.74 -0.52
N LYS A 290 -14.31 11.04 -0.75
CA LYS A 290 -15.29 11.43 -1.77
C LYS A 290 -16.13 12.64 -1.34
N TYR A 291 -16.23 12.89 -0.04
CA TYR A 291 -17.09 13.94 0.52
C TYR A 291 -16.28 15.10 1.13
N SER A 292 -15.04 14.85 1.55
CA SER A 292 -14.11 15.88 2.03
C SER A 292 -13.35 16.53 0.88
N GLN A 293 -13.19 17.85 0.91
CA GLN A 293 -12.43 18.59 -0.12
C GLN A 293 -10.94 18.21 -0.19
N HIS A 294 -10.34 17.82 0.93
CA HIS A 294 -8.96 17.36 1.03
C HIS A 294 -8.76 16.54 2.31
N HIS A 295 -7.84 15.57 2.24
CA HIS A 295 -7.40 14.78 3.39
C HIS A 295 -5.89 14.96 3.56
N TRP A 296 -5.50 15.33 4.78
CA TRP A 296 -4.10 15.46 5.18
C TRP A 296 -3.77 14.34 6.15
N THR A 297 -2.81 13.49 5.79
CA THR A 297 -2.45 12.33 6.62
C THR A 297 -0.97 12.01 6.56
N PRO A 298 -0.32 11.68 7.70
CA PRO A 298 0.99 11.07 7.68
C PRO A 298 0.88 9.66 7.09
N PHE A 299 1.71 9.37 6.10
CA PHE A 299 1.76 8.08 5.44
C PHE A 299 3.21 7.66 5.20
N CYS A 300 3.61 6.52 5.74
CA CYS A 300 4.92 5.95 5.52
C CYS A 300 4.89 5.05 4.28
N LEU A 301 5.95 5.10 3.49
CA LEU A 301 6.14 4.26 2.31
C LEU A 301 7.28 3.29 2.61
N PRO A 302 6.99 2.07 3.09
CA PRO A 302 7.99 1.19 3.69
C PRO A 302 9.15 0.83 2.76
N ARG A 303 8.90 0.77 1.44
CA ARG A 303 9.95 0.45 0.45
C ARG A 303 10.71 1.69 0.02
N PHE A 304 10.10 2.86 0.11
CA PHE A 304 10.78 4.12 -0.11
C PHE A 304 11.71 4.47 1.06
N ASP A 305 11.16 4.55 2.26
CA ASP A 305 11.86 4.70 3.54
C ASP A 305 10.90 4.33 4.68
N ALA A 306 11.15 3.18 5.33
CA ALA A 306 10.32 2.71 6.44
C ALA A 306 10.53 3.49 7.74
N SER A 307 11.53 4.37 7.80
CA SER A 307 11.95 5.02 9.05
C SER A 307 11.14 6.27 9.39
N GLY A 308 10.44 6.87 8.42
CA GLY A 308 9.75 8.14 8.59
C GLY A 308 8.47 8.28 7.79
N PHE A 309 7.68 9.28 8.16
CA PHE A 309 6.45 9.65 7.49
C PHE A 309 6.72 10.64 6.35
N LEU A 310 6.01 10.44 5.25
CA LEU A 310 5.65 11.51 4.31
C LEU A 310 4.30 12.07 4.74
N TYR A 311 4.02 13.31 4.35
CA TYR A 311 2.69 13.89 4.52
C TYR A 311 2.00 13.92 3.17
N ALA A 312 0.81 13.30 3.14
CA ALA A 312 0.01 13.15 1.94
C ALA A 312 -1.15 14.14 1.96
N HIS A 313 -1.20 14.99 0.93
CA HIS A 313 -2.42 15.71 0.56
C HIS A 313 -3.16 14.90 -0.50
N VAL A 314 -4.31 14.34 -0.12
CA VAL A 314 -5.14 13.47 -0.97
C VAL A 314 -6.45 14.18 -1.30
N SER A 315 -6.75 14.34 -2.59
CA SER A 315 -7.98 15.00 -3.04
C SER A 315 -8.40 14.54 -4.43
N TYR A 316 -9.69 14.55 -4.73
CA TYR A 316 -10.17 14.41 -6.11
C TYR A 316 -9.94 15.71 -6.89
N LEU A 317 -9.63 15.59 -8.18
CA LEU A 317 -9.35 16.76 -9.03
C LEU A 317 -10.53 17.73 -9.04
N ALA A 318 -11.74 17.23 -9.33
CA ALA A 318 -12.96 18.01 -9.38
C ALA A 318 -14.20 17.09 -9.28
N ASP A 319 -15.37 17.68 -9.01
CA ASP A 319 -16.62 16.93 -8.88
C ASP A 319 -17.04 16.22 -10.18
N ASP A 320 -16.61 16.75 -11.32
CA ASP A 320 -16.81 16.18 -12.66
C ASP A 320 -15.70 15.19 -13.07
N CYS A 321 -14.75 14.85 -12.19
CA CYS A 321 -13.65 13.96 -12.51
C CYS A 321 -13.27 13.03 -11.36
N GLN A 322 -13.44 11.71 -11.55
CA GLN A 322 -13.13 10.68 -10.55
C GLN A 322 -11.62 10.36 -10.42
N ALA A 323 -10.75 11.28 -10.84
CA ALA A 323 -9.31 11.13 -10.68
C ALA A 323 -8.86 11.71 -9.32
N CYS A 324 -8.08 10.94 -8.57
CA CYS A 324 -7.53 11.31 -7.28
C CYS A 324 -6.06 11.73 -7.42
N LEU A 325 -5.74 12.92 -6.93
CA LEU A 325 -4.39 13.47 -6.85
C LEU A 325 -3.84 13.30 -5.43
N LEU A 326 -2.65 12.74 -5.34
CA LEU A 326 -1.85 12.64 -4.13
C LEU A 326 -0.56 13.45 -4.29
N LEU A 327 -0.32 14.38 -3.36
CA LEU A 327 0.92 15.13 -3.26
C LEU A 327 1.65 14.71 -1.98
N LEU A 328 2.85 14.14 -2.11
CA LEU A 328 3.64 13.59 -1.01
C LEU A 328 4.87 14.46 -0.74
N THR A 329 4.97 14.97 0.48
CA THR A 329 6.06 15.87 0.92
C THR A 329 6.70 15.38 2.22
N VAL A 330 7.93 15.81 2.50
CA VAL A 330 8.58 15.60 3.81
C VAL A 330 8.26 16.70 4.82
N GLU A 331 7.60 17.77 4.39
CA GLU A 331 7.25 18.91 5.24
C GLU A 331 5.85 18.75 5.85
N ARG A 332 5.73 18.97 7.17
CA ARG A 332 4.47 18.83 7.92
C ARG A 332 3.52 20.01 7.70
N ASP A 333 4.06 21.21 7.55
CA ASP A 333 3.28 22.46 7.67
C ASP A 333 3.07 23.13 6.31
N VAL A 334 2.72 22.35 5.29
CA VAL A 334 2.53 22.83 3.90
C VAL A 334 1.18 22.45 3.29
N CYS A 335 0.21 22.07 4.12
CA CYS A 335 -1.13 21.65 3.66
C CYS A 335 -1.78 22.71 2.74
N ASP A 336 -1.77 23.98 3.16
CA ASP A 336 -2.37 25.08 2.39
C ASP A 336 -1.67 25.29 1.04
N ILE A 337 -0.34 25.17 1.01
CA ILE A 337 0.47 25.30 -0.20
C ILE A 337 0.12 24.18 -1.19
N LEU A 338 -0.06 22.94 -0.72
CA LEU A 338 -0.43 21.82 -1.57
C LEU A 338 -1.88 21.93 -2.06
N SER A 339 -2.78 22.49 -1.25
CA SER A 339 -4.16 22.78 -1.65
C SER A 339 -4.20 23.84 -2.77
N GLU A 340 -3.44 24.92 -2.65
CA GLU A 340 -3.31 25.92 -3.71
C GLU A 340 -2.66 25.33 -4.97
N ALA A 341 -1.66 24.47 -4.81
CA ALA A 341 -1.04 23.75 -5.92
C ALA A 341 -2.05 22.87 -6.66
N LYS A 342 -2.91 22.16 -5.93
CA LYS A 342 -4.00 21.37 -6.51
C LYS A 342 -4.95 22.23 -7.33
N GLN A 343 -5.35 23.41 -6.84
CA GLN A 343 -6.19 24.34 -7.61
C GLN A 343 -5.52 24.76 -8.92
N LYS A 344 -4.24 25.14 -8.86
CA LYS A 344 -3.45 25.49 -10.07
C LYS A 344 -3.33 24.33 -11.06
N ILE A 345 -3.18 23.09 -10.57
CA ILE A 345 -3.16 21.88 -11.42
C ILE A 345 -4.50 21.75 -12.14
N VAL A 346 -5.61 21.80 -11.42
CA VAL A 346 -6.96 21.65 -11.99
C VAL A 346 -7.24 22.73 -13.03
N GLU A 347 -6.90 24.00 -12.75
CA GLU A 347 -7.05 25.08 -13.71
C GLU A 347 -6.27 24.85 -15.01
N LYS A 348 -5.01 24.39 -14.89
CA LYS A 348 -4.18 24.06 -16.06
C LYS A 348 -4.77 22.90 -16.85
N LEU A 349 -5.21 21.83 -16.18
CA LEU A 349 -5.84 20.67 -16.82
C LEU A 349 -7.13 21.03 -17.55
N ARG A 350 -7.92 21.98 -17.01
CA ARG A 350 -9.11 22.52 -17.70
C ARG A 350 -8.72 23.33 -18.93
N ARG A 351 -7.70 24.18 -18.85
CA ARG A 351 -7.22 24.98 -20.00
C ARG A 351 -6.64 24.11 -21.12
N SER A 352 -5.98 23.00 -20.78
CA SER A 352 -5.43 22.06 -21.75
C SER A 352 -6.41 20.95 -22.17
N ASN A 353 -7.68 21.06 -21.77
CA ASN A 353 -8.74 20.08 -22.01
C ASN A 353 -8.34 18.61 -21.70
N CYS A 354 -7.59 18.39 -20.62
CA CYS A 354 -7.11 17.07 -20.24
C CYS A 354 -8.09 16.29 -19.35
N LEU A 355 -9.10 16.96 -18.76
CA LEU A 355 -10.10 16.29 -17.92
C LEU A 355 -11.06 15.41 -18.72
N GLU A 356 -11.44 15.83 -19.93
CA GLU A 356 -12.32 15.07 -20.83
C GLU A 356 -11.73 13.70 -21.19
N PRO A 357 -10.49 13.59 -21.74
CA PRO A 357 -9.88 12.29 -22.03
C PRO A 357 -9.73 11.38 -20.80
N ILE A 358 -9.47 11.95 -19.61
CA ILE A 358 -9.40 11.17 -18.37
C ILE A 358 -10.76 10.57 -18.07
N ASN A 359 -11.82 11.38 -18.12
CA ASN A 359 -13.18 10.92 -17.85
C ASN A 359 -13.67 9.91 -18.88
N GLU A 360 -13.39 10.12 -20.16
CA GLU A 360 -13.71 9.16 -21.23
C GLU A 360 -13.01 7.83 -20.99
N SER A 361 -11.71 7.84 -20.67
CA SER A 361 -10.96 6.61 -20.40
C SER A 361 -11.45 5.89 -19.13
N LEU A 362 -11.85 6.63 -18.10
CA LEU A 362 -12.43 6.06 -16.88
C LEU A 362 -13.83 5.48 -17.09
N ALA A 363 -14.61 6.04 -18.01
CA ALA A 363 -15.96 5.57 -18.35
C ALA A 363 -15.95 4.44 -19.38
N THR A 364 -14.89 4.33 -20.18
CA THR A 364 -14.76 3.31 -21.22
C THR A 364 -14.58 1.94 -20.57
N ALA A 365 -15.48 1.01 -20.89
CA ALA A 365 -15.33 -0.38 -20.48
C ALA A 365 -14.12 -1.00 -21.18
N ASP A 366 -13.32 -1.76 -20.44
CA ASP A 366 -12.17 -2.43 -21.02
C ASP A 366 -12.58 -3.42 -22.11
N GLU A 367 -11.85 -3.39 -23.22
CA GLU A 367 -12.05 -4.35 -24.31
C GLU A 367 -11.66 -5.76 -23.86
N THR A 368 -12.51 -6.73 -24.17
CA THR A 368 -12.20 -8.15 -23.91
C THR A 368 -11.09 -8.65 -24.83
N ALA A 369 -10.42 -9.74 -24.43
CA ALA A 369 -9.41 -10.40 -25.26
C ALA A 369 -9.93 -10.75 -26.68
N PHE A 370 -11.21 -11.10 -26.78
CA PHE A 370 -11.87 -11.36 -28.06
C PHE A 370 -11.91 -10.12 -28.96
N ASN A 371 -12.33 -8.97 -28.41
CA ASN A 371 -12.42 -7.70 -29.16
C ASN A 371 -11.04 -7.19 -29.61
N LEU A 372 -10.00 -7.48 -28.83
CA LEU A 372 -8.62 -7.14 -29.14
C LEU A 372 -7.99 -8.05 -30.23
N GLY A 373 -8.75 -8.99 -30.79
CA GLY A 373 -8.29 -9.87 -31.87
C GLY A 373 -7.68 -11.19 -31.40
N PHE A 374 -7.89 -11.59 -30.14
CA PHE A 374 -7.42 -12.87 -29.59
C PHE A 374 -8.60 -13.79 -29.24
N PRO A 375 -9.33 -14.34 -30.23
CA PRO A 375 -10.57 -15.08 -29.99
C PRO A 375 -10.38 -16.41 -29.23
N GLU A 376 -9.17 -16.97 -29.27
CA GLU A 376 -8.83 -18.23 -28.57
C GLU A 376 -8.49 -18.01 -27.10
N LEU A 377 -8.21 -16.77 -26.69
CA LEU A 377 -7.85 -16.42 -25.31
C LEU A 377 -9.06 -15.88 -24.56
N ARG A 378 -9.29 -16.39 -23.35
CA ARG A 378 -10.33 -15.85 -22.45
C ARG A 378 -9.84 -14.62 -21.69
N HIS A 379 -8.58 -14.62 -21.32
CA HIS A 379 -7.91 -13.54 -20.60
C HIS A 379 -6.39 -13.72 -20.69
N TYR A 380 -5.63 -12.64 -20.61
CA TYR A 380 -4.17 -12.68 -20.55
C TYR A 380 -3.64 -11.56 -19.64
N LEU A 381 -2.43 -11.75 -19.12
CA LEU A 381 -1.71 -10.74 -18.37
C LEU A 381 -0.40 -10.45 -19.11
N TYR A 382 -0.15 -9.18 -19.39
CA TYR A 382 1.10 -8.74 -19.98
C TYR A 382 1.82 -7.84 -18.98
N LYS A 383 2.94 -8.30 -18.41
CA LYS A 383 3.82 -7.49 -17.53
C LYS A 383 5.02 -7.00 -18.33
N CYS A 384 5.17 -5.69 -18.39
CA CYS A 384 6.42 -5.07 -18.80
C CYS A 384 7.42 -5.11 -17.64
N LYS A 385 8.44 -5.98 -17.75
CA LYS A 385 9.44 -6.14 -16.68
C LYS A 385 10.27 -4.89 -16.45
N SER A 386 10.57 -4.11 -17.49
CA SER A 386 11.40 -2.92 -17.36
C SER A 386 10.70 -1.81 -16.59
N THR A 387 9.40 -1.60 -16.80
CA THR A 387 8.64 -0.47 -16.21
C THR A 387 7.85 -0.84 -14.95
N ALA A 388 7.83 -2.12 -14.57
CA ALA A 388 6.96 -2.65 -13.50
C ALA A 388 5.48 -2.29 -13.72
N GLN A 389 5.04 -2.26 -14.97
CA GLN A 389 3.67 -2.00 -15.36
C GLN A 389 3.07 -3.25 -15.99
N PHE A 390 1.75 -3.40 -15.88
CA PHE A 390 1.06 -4.48 -16.56
C PHE A 390 -0.22 -4.00 -17.24
N TYR A 391 -0.65 -4.81 -18.20
CA TYR A 391 -1.92 -4.67 -18.89
C TYR A 391 -2.72 -5.97 -18.77
N GLN A 392 -4.03 -5.80 -18.63
CA GLN A 392 -5.01 -6.87 -18.70
C GLN A 392 -6.24 -6.39 -19.50
N PRO A 393 -6.84 -7.25 -20.32
CA PRO A 393 -8.09 -6.95 -21.01
C PRO A 393 -9.28 -6.98 -20.05
N GLY A 394 -10.44 -6.51 -20.51
CA GLY A 394 -11.70 -6.62 -19.80
C GLY A 394 -12.10 -8.09 -19.56
N LEU A 395 -12.78 -8.32 -18.44
CA LEU A 395 -13.25 -9.65 -18.07
C LEU A 395 -14.29 -10.17 -19.08
N ALA A 396 -14.09 -11.41 -19.53
CA ALA A 396 -15.05 -12.14 -20.34
C ALA A 396 -15.66 -13.33 -19.55
N PRO A 397 -16.89 -13.79 -19.88
CA PRO A 397 -17.47 -14.97 -19.26
C PRO A 397 -16.52 -16.19 -19.34
N PRO A 398 -16.38 -16.99 -18.27
CA PRO A 398 -17.16 -16.99 -17.03
C PRO A 398 -16.62 -16.08 -15.92
N TYR A 399 -15.50 -15.38 -16.12
CA TYR A 399 -14.78 -14.67 -15.05
C TYR A 399 -15.42 -13.35 -14.64
N THR A 400 -16.38 -12.84 -15.41
CA THR A 400 -17.19 -11.66 -15.05
C THR A 400 -17.95 -11.82 -13.73
N LYS A 401 -18.21 -13.07 -13.29
CA LYS A 401 -18.90 -13.37 -12.01
C LYS A 401 -17.96 -13.91 -10.93
N ASP A 402 -16.71 -14.24 -11.28
CA ASP A 402 -15.79 -14.94 -10.42
C ASP A 402 -14.34 -14.58 -10.79
N ILE A 403 -13.97 -13.34 -10.44
CA ILE A 403 -12.62 -12.82 -10.65
C ILE A 403 -11.60 -13.56 -9.78
N VAL A 404 -12.00 -14.00 -8.58
CA VAL A 404 -11.14 -14.74 -7.65
C VAL A 404 -10.65 -16.01 -8.31
N LYS A 405 -11.53 -16.77 -8.97
CA LYS A 405 -11.13 -17.95 -9.73
C LYS A 405 -10.15 -17.66 -10.86
N LEU A 406 -10.28 -16.53 -11.56
CA LEU A 406 -9.32 -16.12 -12.59
C LEU A 406 -7.93 -15.88 -11.98
N VAL A 407 -7.88 -15.14 -10.87
CA VAL A 407 -6.63 -14.86 -10.15
C VAL A 407 -6.03 -16.14 -9.58
N GLU A 408 -6.84 -17.05 -9.05
CA GLU A 408 -6.38 -18.37 -8.58
C GLU A 408 -5.70 -19.19 -9.69
N LEU A 409 -6.22 -19.13 -10.93
CA LEU A 409 -5.58 -19.79 -12.08
C LEU A 409 -4.21 -19.20 -12.38
N TYR A 410 -4.08 -17.86 -12.35
CA TYR A 410 -2.78 -17.20 -12.54
C TYR A 410 -1.81 -17.46 -11.40
N LYS A 411 -2.29 -17.61 -10.17
CA LYS A 411 -1.46 -17.98 -9.02
C LYS A 411 -0.94 -19.42 -9.11
N ARG A 412 -1.62 -20.31 -9.82
CA ARG A 412 -1.21 -21.72 -9.97
C ARG A 412 -0.33 -21.99 -11.20
N ALA A 413 -0.37 -21.10 -12.18
CA ALA A 413 0.49 -21.12 -13.36
C ALA A 413 1.92 -20.70 -12.99
#